data_AF-A0A1H3AFH0-F1
#
_entry.id   AF-A0A1H3AFH0-F1
#
_cell.length_a   1.000
_cell.length_b   1.000
_cell.length_c   1.000
_cell.angle_alpha   90.00
_cell.angle_beta   90.00
_cell.angle_gamma   90.00
#
_symmetry.space_group_name_H-M   'P 1'
#
loop_
_entity.id
_entity.type
_entity.pdbx_description
1 polymer ?
#
loop_
_entity_poly.entity_id
_entity_poly.type
_entity_poly.pdbx_seq_one_letter_code
_entity_poly.pdbx_strand_id
1 'polypeptide(L)'
;MAAVGLLVALWCAGFAAISVWLALTDHFGVGRYADDATAISVVNWFVAVLKVVGAAVALLAVSRTPRFLAPRIVGTLLWVAFATLAVYVVGSITQAVVMLTGVVGDAEQVDATAVGYVLAFQVAAAGFAILATSYARRAGLGARVMLIGVCGAPVVLGTVLVVLPAILRAVGLPSAS
;
A
#
# COMPACT_ATOMS: atom_id res chain seq x y z
N MET A 1 20.43 7.04 1.98
CA MET A 1 19.27 6.70 2.84
C MET A 1 18.31 7.87 3.03
N ALA A 2 18.79 9.05 3.44
CA ALA A 2 17.89 10.19 3.69
C ALA A 2 17.08 10.61 2.45
N ALA A 3 17.72 10.74 1.28
CA ALA A 3 17.02 11.05 0.03
C ALA A 3 15.94 10.00 -0.33
N VAL A 4 16.28 8.71 -0.28
CA VAL A 4 15.33 7.61 -0.55
C VAL A 4 14.18 7.62 0.45
N GLY A 5 14.45 7.83 1.74
CA GLY A 5 13.39 7.88 2.75
C GLY A 5 12.50 9.10 2.62
N LEU A 6 13.05 10.25 2.22
CA LEU A 6 12.26 11.44 1.91
C LEU A 6 11.38 11.22 0.67
N LEU A 7 11.93 10.62 -0.39
CA LEU A 7 11.17 10.30 -1.61
C LEU A 7 10.03 9.32 -1.33
N VAL A 8 10.29 8.26 -0.56
CA VAL A 8 9.25 7.30 -0.16
C VAL A 8 8.19 7.95 0.73
N ALA A 9 8.61 8.81 1.67
CA ALA A 9 7.68 9.54 2.52
C ALA A 9 6.81 10.52 1.72
N LEU A 10 7.40 11.24 0.76
CA LEU A 10 6.67 12.13 -0.15
C LEU A 10 5.70 11.36 -1.05
N TRP A 11 6.11 10.20 -1.56
CA TRP A 11 5.23 9.33 -2.35
C TRP A 11 4.03 8.86 -1.52
N CYS A 12 4.27 8.41 -0.29
CA CYS A 12 3.21 8.04 0.65
C CYS A 12 2.29 9.23 0.99
N ALA A 13 2.86 10.40 1.28
CA ALA A 13 2.11 11.61 1.60
C ALA A 13 1.26 12.09 0.40
N GLY A 14 1.81 12.05 -0.82
CA GLY A 14 1.10 12.39 -2.04
C GLY A 14 -0.10 11.47 -2.28
N PHE A 15 0.06 10.15 -2.10
CA PHE A 15 -1.05 9.20 -2.18
C PHE A 15 -2.13 9.46 -1.12
N ALA A 16 -1.73 9.77 0.11
CA ALA A 16 -2.67 10.11 1.16
C ALA A 16 -3.43 11.41 0.83
N ALA A 17 -2.75 12.43 0.31
CA ALA A 17 -3.37 13.69 -0.09
C ALA A 17 -4.39 13.50 -1.22
N ILE A 18 -4.07 12.67 -2.23
CA ILE A 18 -5.03 12.30 -3.28
C ILE A 18 -6.25 11.58 -2.69
N SER A 19 -6.02 10.65 -1.75
CA SER A 19 -7.11 9.93 -1.09
C SER A 19 -8.03 10.89 -0.32
N VAL A 20 -7.45 11.85 0.41
CA VAL A 20 -8.21 12.90 1.11
C VAL A 20 -8.97 13.78 0.13
N TRP A 21 -8.33 14.18 -0.98
CA TRP A 21 -8.99 14.98 -2.02
C TRP A 21 -10.19 14.27 -2.62
N LEU A 22 -10.07 12.98 -2.96
CA LEU A 22 -11.18 12.17 -3.48
C LEU A 22 -12.33 12.04 -2.48
N ALA A 23 -12.02 11.89 -1.20
CA ALA A 23 -13.02 11.86 -0.14
C ALA A 23 -13.72 13.21 0.05
N LEU A 24 -12.98 14.33 -0.03
CA LEU A 24 -13.52 15.68 0.17
C LEU A 24 -14.34 16.19 -1.02
N THR A 25 -14.02 15.74 -2.23
CA THR A 25 -14.73 16.15 -3.46
C THR A 25 -15.98 15.30 -3.74
N ASP A 26 -16.35 14.41 -2.82
CA ASP A 26 -17.42 13.42 -2.98
C ASP A 26 -17.36 12.71 -4.34
N HIS A 27 -16.13 12.46 -4.81
CA HIS A 27 -15.89 11.94 -6.15
C HIS A 27 -16.53 10.57 -6.37
N PHE A 28 -16.74 9.83 -5.28
CA PHE A 28 -17.40 8.53 -5.30
C PHE A 28 -18.93 8.62 -5.32
N GLY A 29 -19.52 9.76 -4.93
CA GLY A 29 -20.97 9.98 -4.92
C GLY A 29 -21.58 10.31 -6.29
N VAL A 30 -20.75 10.46 -7.34
CA VAL A 30 -21.20 10.84 -8.68
C VAL A 30 -20.70 9.82 -9.73
N GLY A 31 -21.62 9.27 -10.54
CA GLY A 31 -21.29 8.36 -11.65
C GLY A 31 -21.43 6.87 -11.33
N ARG A 32 -20.66 6.01 -12.04
CA ARG A 32 -20.76 4.53 -12.01
C ARG A 32 -20.58 3.89 -10.61
N TYR A 33 -20.04 4.64 -9.65
CA TYR A 33 -19.70 4.14 -8.31
C TYR A 33 -20.58 4.73 -7.19
N ALA A 34 -21.63 5.49 -7.54
CA ALA A 34 -22.48 6.18 -6.57
C ALA A 34 -23.19 5.23 -5.58
N ASP A 35 -23.63 4.07 -6.05
CA ASP A 35 -24.30 3.05 -5.21
C ASP A 35 -23.33 2.44 -4.17
N ASP A 36 -22.02 2.43 -4.49
CA ASP A 36 -20.96 1.89 -3.63
C ASP A 36 -20.12 2.98 -2.95
N ALA A 37 -20.53 4.25 -3.06
CA ALA A 37 -19.73 5.41 -2.69
C ALA A 37 -19.22 5.34 -1.25
N THR A 38 -20.08 4.90 -0.33
CA THR A 38 -19.74 4.77 1.09
C THR A 38 -18.71 3.66 1.32
N ALA A 39 -18.85 2.51 0.66
CA ALA A 39 -17.91 1.40 0.77
C ALA A 39 -16.52 1.81 0.23
N ILE A 40 -16.50 2.45 -0.93
CA ILE A 40 -15.28 2.91 -1.59
C ILE A 40 -14.60 4.02 -0.77
N SER A 41 -15.38 4.93 -0.19
CA SER A 41 -14.86 5.98 0.69
C SER A 41 -14.17 5.42 1.94
N VAL A 42 -14.75 4.40 2.58
CA VAL A 42 -14.13 3.72 3.74
C VAL A 42 -12.80 3.07 3.36
N VAL A 43 -12.78 2.33 2.24
CA VAL A 43 -11.54 1.71 1.73
C VAL A 43 -10.49 2.77 1.42
N ASN A 44 -10.89 3.88 0.79
CA ASN A 44 -10.01 5.00 0.47
C ASN A 44 -9.40 5.63 1.73
N TRP A 45 -10.19 5.88 2.77
CA TRP A 45 -9.69 6.37 4.06
C TRP A 45 -8.74 5.38 4.74
N PHE A 46 -9.06 4.09 4.70
CA PHE A 46 -8.20 3.05 5.25
C PHE A 46 -6.82 3.03 4.55
N VAL A 47 -6.82 3.10 3.22
CA VAL A 47 -5.59 3.19 2.43
C VAL A 47 -4.83 4.49 2.72
N ALA A 48 -5.53 5.62 2.88
CA ALA A 48 -4.91 6.89 3.25
C ALA A 48 -4.15 6.77 4.59
N VAL A 49 -4.78 6.16 5.61
CA VAL A 49 -4.15 5.92 6.91
C VAL A 49 -2.91 5.03 6.76
N LEU A 50 -3.00 3.95 5.99
CA LEU A 50 -1.84 3.08 5.72
C LEU A 50 -0.68 3.85 5.04
N LYS A 51 -0.99 4.77 4.13
CA LYS A 51 0.02 5.61 3.48
C LYS A 51 0.66 6.58 4.46
N VAL A 52 -0.11 7.20 5.36
CA VAL A 52 0.43 8.05 6.43
C VAL A 52 1.36 7.25 7.35
N VAL A 53 0.95 6.04 7.75
CA VAL A 53 1.81 5.14 8.54
C VAL A 53 3.10 4.79 7.77
N GLY A 54 3.00 4.49 6.48
CA GLY A 54 4.16 4.25 5.62
C GLY A 54 5.13 5.44 5.56
N ALA A 55 4.61 6.66 5.44
CA ALA A 55 5.41 7.88 5.47
C ALA A 55 6.12 8.07 6.82
N ALA A 56 5.40 7.89 7.92
CA ALA A 56 5.98 7.98 9.26
C ALA A 56 7.10 6.95 9.47
N VAL A 57 6.91 5.70 9.03
CA VAL A 57 7.92 4.64 9.10
C VAL A 57 9.15 4.98 8.25
N ALA A 58 8.97 5.52 7.04
CA ALA A 58 10.07 5.95 6.19
C ALA A 58 10.90 7.09 6.84
N LEU A 59 10.23 8.06 7.45
CA LEU A 59 10.89 9.16 8.19
C LEU A 59 11.63 8.64 9.44
N LEU A 60 11.01 7.73 10.19
CA LEU A 60 11.62 7.08 11.36
C LEU A 60 12.86 6.27 10.95
N ALA A 61 12.84 5.62 9.80
CA ALA A 61 13.99 4.87 9.27
C ALA A 61 15.20 5.78 8.97
N VAL A 62 14.95 7.03 8.53
CA VAL A 62 16.01 8.01 8.25
C VAL A 62 16.55 8.64 9.54
N SER A 63 15.71 8.79 10.57
CA SER A 63 16.12 9.36 11.85
C SER A 63 17.26 8.56 12.50
N ARG A 64 18.33 9.25 12.96
CA ARG A 64 19.54 8.62 13.52
C ARG A 64 19.29 7.88 14.84
N THR A 65 18.25 8.26 15.57
CA THR A 65 17.86 7.69 16.86
C THR A 65 16.34 7.77 17.00
N PRO A 66 15.59 6.70 16.69
CA PRO A 66 14.16 6.66 16.96
C PRO A 66 13.96 6.64 18.48
N ARG A 67 13.64 7.80 19.06
CA ARG A 67 13.36 7.93 20.51
C ARG A 67 12.08 7.21 20.94
N PHE A 68 11.17 6.95 19.99
CA PHE A 68 9.81 6.50 20.29
C PHE A 68 9.54 5.02 19.98
N LEU A 69 10.38 4.36 19.17
CA LEU A 69 10.12 3.00 18.68
C LEU A 69 11.38 2.15 18.71
N ALA A 70 11.24 0.92 19.20
CA ALA A 70 12.32 -0.04 19.20
C ALA A 70 12.80 -0.31 17.75
N PRO A 71 14.12 -0.39 17.49
CA PRO A 71 14.64 -0.60 16.13
C PRO A 71 14.07 -1.83 15.43
N ARG A 72 13.73 -2.88 16.20
CA ARG A 72 13.06 -4.08 15.68
C ARG A 72 11.69 -3.77 15.07
N ILE A 73 10.91 -2.87 15.67
CA ILE A 73 9.57 -2.52 15.17
C ILE A 73 9.69 -1.75 13.86
N VAL A 74 10.57 -0.74 13.79
CA VAL A 74 10.81 0.03 12.56
C VAL A 74 11.29 -0.89 11.43
N GLY A 75 12.24 -1.77 11.71
CA GLY A 75 12.71 -2.77 10.75
C GLY A 75 11.60 -3.71 10.27
N THR A 76 10.77 -4.21 11.19
CA THR A 76 9.62 -5.09 10.86
C THR A 76 8.64 -4.34 9.94
N LEU A 77 8.25 -3.12 10.30
CA LEU A 77 7.30 -2.31 9.52
C LEU A 77 7.81 -1.99 8.12
N LEU A 78 9.11 -1.72 7.95
CA LEU A 78 9.72 -1.53 6.64
C LEU A 78 9.61 -2.78 5.76
N TRP A 79 9.85 -3.97 6.35
CA TRP A 79 9.69 -5.25 5.65
C TRP A 79 8.22 -5.56 5.33
N VAL A 80 7.28 -5.25 6.23
CA VAL A 80 5.83 -5.34 5.97
C VAL A 80 5.45 -4.45 4.78
N ALA A 81 5.86 -3.18 4.79
CA ALA A 81 5.55 -2.23 3.73
C ALA A 81 6.11 -2.67 2.39
N PHE A 82 7.39 -3.10 2.36
CA PHE A 82 8.00 -3.66 1.17
C PHE A 82 7.23 -4.88 0.65
N ALA A 83 7.00 -5.89 1.49
CA ALA A 83 6.37 -7.13 1.08
C ALA A 83 4.93 -6.91 0.60
N THR A 84 4.19 -6.01 1.24
CA THR A 84 2.82 -5.65 0.82
C THR A 84 2.82 -5.03 -0.58
N LEU A 85 3.73 -4.08 -0.85
CA LEU A 85 3.84 -3.45 -2.16
C LEU A 85 4.37 -4.44 -3.22
N ALA A 86 5.33 -5.30 -2.87
CA ALA A 86 5.85 -6.30 -3.77
C ALA A 86 4.76 -7.29 -4.22
N VAL A 87 3.96 -7.79 -3.28
CA VAL A 87 2.83 -8.68 -3.60
C VAL A 87 1.79 -7.94 -4.44
N TYR A 88 1.48 -6.69 -4.12
CA TYR A 88 0.57 -5.86 -4.91
C TYR A 88 1.06 -5.71 -6.37
N VAL A 89 2.33 -5.37 -6.56
CA VAL A 89 2.91 -5.19 -7.90
C VAL A 89 2.95 -6.51 -8.68
N VAL A 90 3.39 -7.60 -8.04
CA VAL A 90 3.38 -8.93 -8.67
C VAL A 90 1.96 -9.33 -9.07
N GLY A 91 0.99 -9.17 -8.17
CA GLY A 91 -0.42 -9.46 -8.46
C GLY A 91 -0.96 -8.62 -9.63
N SER A 92 -0.61 -7.33 -9.67
CA SER A 92 -1.02 -6.42 -10.74
C SER A 92 -0.42 -6.79 -12.10
N ILE A 93 0.86 -7.17 -12.13
CA ILE A 93 1.54 -7.65 -13.33
C ILE A 93 0.92 -8.97 -13.80
N THR A 94 0.70 -9.93 -12.89
CA THR A 94 0.07 -11.22 -13.23
C THR A 94 -1.32 -11.01 -13.80
N GLN A 95 -2.13 -10.13 -13.20
CA GLN A 95 -3.46 -9.78 -13.70
C GLN A 95 -3.39 -9.17 -15.11
N ALA A 96 -2.48 -8.23 -15.34
CA ALA A 96 -2.30 -7.62 -16.66
C ALA A 96 -1.90 -8.66 -17.73
N VAL A 97 -1.01 -9.60 -17.40
CA VAL A 97 -0.61 -10.69 -18.32
C VAL A 97 -1.77 -11.62 -18.63
N VAL A 98 -2.60 -11.96 -17.64
CA VAL A 98 -3.80 -12.80 -17.83
C VAL A 98 -4.83 -12.11 -18.71
N MET A 99 -5.02 -10.79 -18.56
CA MET A 99 -5.89 -9.99 -19.43
C MET A 99 -5.36 -9.91 -20.86
N LEU A 100 -4.05 -9.69 -21.04
CA LEU A 100 -3.42 -9.62 -22.37
C LEU A 100 -3.43 -10.96 -23.11
N THR A 101 -3.44 -12.08 -22.39
CA THR A 101 -3.54 -13.42 -22.97
C THR A 101 -4.99 -13.82 -23.28
N GLY A 102 -5.98 -12.97 -22.99
CA GLY A 102 -7.40 -13.20 -23.27
C GLY A 102 -8.03 -14.29 -22.39
N VAL A 103 -7.36 -14.69 -21.31
CA VAL A 103 -7.83 -15.76 -20.42
C VAL A 103 -8.95 -15.26 -19.50
N VAL A 104 -8.82 -14.04 -18.97
CA VAL A 104 -9.84 -13.36 -18.15
C VAL A 104 -9.74 -11.85 -18.32
N GLY A 105 -10.87 -11.18 -18.58
CA GLY A 105 -10.96 -9.72 -18.69
C GLY A 105 -10.67 -9.18 -20.09
N ASP A 106 -10.88 -7.88 -20.27
CA ASP A 106 -10.75 -7.22 -21.57
C ASP A 106 -9.39 -6.52 -21.68
N ALA A 107 -8.67 -6.73 -22.78
CA ALA A 107 -7.31 -6.20 -22.97
C ALA A 107 -7.28 -4.66 -23.03
N GLU A 108 -8.40 -4.03 -23.41
CA GLU A 108 -8.57 -2.57 -23.44
C GLU A 108 -8.50 -1.92 -22.05
N GLN A 109 -8.63 -2.70 -20.96
CA GLN A 109 -8.49 -2.20 -19.60
C GLN A 109 -7.02 -1.97 -19.18
N VAL A 110 -6.05 -2.48 -19.95
CA VAL A 110 -4.62 -2.25 -19.72
C VAL A 110 -4.19 -0.95 -20.42
N ASP A 111 -4.62 0.17 -19.86
CA ASP A 111 -4.26 1.50 -20.37
C ASP A 111 -2.92 2.01 -19.80
N ALA A 112 -2.31 3.00 -20.46
CA ALA A 112 -1.07 3.65 -20.05
C ALA A 112 -1.14 4.18 -18.60
N THR A 113 -2.32 4.61 -18.16
CA THR A 113 -2.58 5.04 -16.78
C THR A 113 -2.36 3.91 -15.77
N ALA A 114 -2.85 2.71 -16.06
CA ALA A 114 -2.67 1.54 -15.20
C ALA A 114 -1.20 1.11 -15.13
N VAL A 115 -0.49 1.14 -16.26
CA VAL A 115 0.96 0.87 -16.31
C VAL A 115 1.74 1.88 -15.46
N GLY A 116 1.44 3.18 -15.61
CA GLY A 116 2.07 4.24 -14.82
C GLY A 116 1.84 4.05 -13.32
N TYR A 117 0.63 3.63 -12.93
CA TYR A 117 0.30 3.31 -11.55
C TYR A 117 1.14 2.15 -11.00
N VAL A 118 1.22 1.02 -11.72
CA VAL A 118 2.03 -0.13 -11.30
C VAL A 118 3.51 0.23 -11.19
N LEU A 119 4.05 1.00 -12.14
CA LEU A 119 5.43 1.48 -12.09
C LEU A 119 5.69 2.37 -10.86
N ALA A 120 4.76 3.27 -10.52
CA ALA A 120 4.88 4.08 -9.32
C ALA A 120 4.94 3.23 -8.04
N PHE A 121 4.12 2.17 -7.95
CA PHE A 121 4.17 1.22 -6.83
C PHE A 121 5.44 0.37 -6.82
N GLN A 122 5.97 0.00 -7.99
CA GLN A 122 7.23 -0.72 -8.12
C GLN A 122 8.42 0.10 -7.61
N VAL A 123 8.47 1.39 -7.96
CA VAL A 123 9.49 2.33 -7.46
C VAL A 123 9.37 2.50 -5.95
N ALA A 124 8.15 2.63 -5.43
CA ALA A 124 7.92 2.70 -3.99
C ALA A 124 8.37 1.42 -3.26
N ALA A 125 8.05 0.24 -3.80
CA ALA A 125 8.49 -1.05 -3.28
C ALA A 125 10.03 -1.11 -3.21
N ALA A 126 10.71 -0.71 -4.30
CA ALA A 126 12.18 -0.65 -4.33
C ALA A 126 12.72 0.32 -3.26
N GLY A 127 12.09 1.48 -3.09
CA GLY A 127 12.45 2.44 -2.04
C GLY A 127 12.34 1.85 -0.63
N PHE A 128 11.24 1.16 -0.32
CA PHE A 128 11.07 0.46 0.96
C PHE A 128 12.06 -0.69 1.14
N ALA A 129 12.39 -1.45 0.08
CA ALA A 129 13.41 -2.50 0.13
C ALA A 129 14.79 -1.93 0.49
N ILE A 130 15.18 -0.83 -0.16
CA ILE A 130 16.45 -0.12 0.12
C ILE A 130 16.46 0.36 1.56
N LEU A 131 15.37 0.96 2.05
CA LEU A 131 15.25 1.40 3.44
C LEU A 131 15.32 0.22 4.43
N ALA A 132 14.59 -0.86 4.17
CA ALA A 132 14.54 -2.04 5.05
C ALA A 132 15.92 -2.70 5.19
N THR A 133 16.59 -2.95 4.06
CA THR A 133 17.93 -3.56 4.02
C THR A 133 18.98 -2.66 4.67
N SER A 134 18.95 -1.37 4.33
CA SER A 134 19.82 -0.34 4.90
C SER A 134 19.65 -0.21 6.42
N TYR A 135 18.40 -0.15 6.89
CA TYR A 135 18.08 -0.02 8.31
C TYR A 135 18.48 -1.29 9.08
N ALA A 136 18.19 -2.47 8.53
CA ALA A 136 18.56 -3.75 9.13
C ALA A 136 20.07 -3.88 9.32
N ARG A 137 20.87 -3.46 8.33
CA ARG A 137 22.34 -3.45 8.43
C ARG A 137 22.84 -2.53 9.55
N ARG A 138 22.28 -1.32 9.66
CA ARG A 138 22.68 -0.35 10.71
C ARG A 138 22.27 -0.78 12.12
N ALA A 139 21.09 -1.38 12.26
CA ALA A 139 20.52 -1.76 13.55
C ALA A 139 20.86 -3.21 13.96
N GLY A 140 21.70 -3.92 13.19
CA GLY A 140 22.08 -5.31 13.47
C GLY A 140 20.90 -6.28 13.49
N LEU A 141 19.88 -6.05 12.66
CA LEU A 141 18.67 -6.87 12.65
C LEU A 141 18.90 -8.16 11.85
N GLY A 142 18.61 -9.31 12.48
CA GLY A 142 18.74 -10.62 11.84
C GLY A 142 17.55 -11.01 10.96
N ALA A 143 17.69 -12.11 10.22
CA ALA A 143 16.68 -12.64 9.28
C ALA A 143 15.30 -12.88 9.91
N ARG A 144 15.22 -13.13 11.22
CA ARG A 144 13.95 -13.31 11.94
C ARG A 144 13.05 -12.06 11.83
N VAL A 145 13.62 -10.86 11.90
CA VAL A 145 12.86 -9.60 11.78
C VAL A 145 12.33 -9.42 10.36
N MET A 146 13.13 -9.78 9.36
CA MET A 146 12.73 -9.80 7.96
C MET A 146 11.57 -10.77 7.73
N LEU A 147 11.68 -12.01 8.21
CA LEU A 147 10.62 -13.03 8.07
C LEU A 147 9.32 -12.58 8.72
N ILE A 148 9.37 -12.07 9.96
CA ILE A 148 8.17 -11.53 10.64
C ILE A 148 7.54 -10.40 9.83
N GLY A 149 8.36 -9.48 9.31
CA GLY A 149 7.87 -8.38 8.49
C GLY A 149 7.24 -8.85 7.18
N VAL A 150 7.87 -9.78 6.47
CA VAL A 150 7.33 -10.36 5.24
C VAL A 150 6.02 -11.10 5.51
N CYS A 151 5.92 -11.86 6.61
CA CYS A 151 4.69 -12.52 7.03
C CYS A 151 3.57 -11.54 7.43
N GLY A 152 3.90 -10.29 7.75
CA GLY A 152 2.90 -9.26 7.99
C GLY A 152 2.19 -8.79 6.71
N ALA A 153 2.78 -8.96 5.52
CA ALA A 153 2.13 -8.58 4.27
C ALA A 153 0.84 -9.38 3.99
N PRO A 154 0.81 -10.72 4.11
CA PRO A 154 -0.43 -11.49 4.05
C PRO A 154 -1.50 -11.02 5.04
N VAL A 155 -1.10 -10.56 6.24
CA VAL A 155 -2.04 -10.05 7.26
C VAL A 155 -2.63 -8.72 6.81
N VAL A 156 -1.80 -7.78 6.34
CA VAL A 156 -2.27 -6.48 5.81
C VAL A 156 -3.16 -6.70 4.60
N LEU A 157 -2.74 -7.53 3.66
CA LEU A 157 -3.51 -7.85 2.45
C LEU A 157 -4.81 -8.57 2.79
N GLY A 158 -4.79 -9.57 3.66
CA GLY A 158 -6.00 -10.25 4.14
C GLY A 158 -6.95 -9.29 4.84
N THR A 159 -6.43 -8.31 5.57
CA THR A 159 -7.25 -7.27 6.21
C THR A 159 -7.92 -6.39 5.15
N VAL A 160 -7.18 -5.92 4.15
CA VAL A 160 -7.70 -5.06 3.07
C VAL A 160 -8.66 -5.81 2.15
N LEU A 161 -8.35 -7.06 1.79
CA LEU A 161 -9.04 -7.81 0.75
C LEU A 161 -10.16 -8.70 1.27
N VAL A 162 -10.16 -9.07 2.56
CA VAL A 162 -11.14 -9.99 3.14
C VAL A 162 -11.87 -9.36 4.31
N VAL A 163 -11.13 -8.91 5.33
CA VAL A 163 -11.74 -8.43 6.59
C VAL A 163 -12.54 -7.15 6.35
N LEU A 164 -11.94 -6.16 5.71
CA LEU A 164 -12.60 -4.88 5.47
C LEU A 164 -13.85 -5.04 4.58
N PRO A 165 -13.80 -5.77 3.43
CA PRO A 165 -15.01 -6.09 2.67
C PRO A 165 -16.05 -6.89 3.47
N ALA A 166 -15.64 -7.83 4.32
CA ALA A 166 -16.57 -8.60 5.14
C ALA A 166 -17.29 -7.74 6.19
N ILE A 167 -16.57 -6.80 6.82
CA ILE A 167 -17.15 -5.82 7.74
C ILE A 167 -18.12 -4.92 7.00
N LEU A 168 -17.73 -4.39 5.84
CA LEU A 168 -18.62 -3.56 5.02
C LEU A 168 -19.90 -4.32 4.67
N ARG A 169 -19.78 -5.59 4.25
CA ARG A 169 -20.95 -6.44 3.95
C ARG A 169 -21.82 -6.70 5.15
N ALA A 170 -21.23 -6.93 6.32
CA ALA A 170 -21.97 -7.12 7.57
C ALA A 170 -22.76 -5.86 7.99
N VAL A 171 -22.31 -4.68 7.56
CA VAL A 171 -23.00 -3.39 7.79
C VAL A 171 -23.93 -3.01 6.62
N GLY A 172 -24.05 -3.87 5.60
CA GLY A 172 -24.98 -3.69 4.46
C GLY A 172 -24.40 -3.00 3.23
N LEU A 173 -23.06 -2.95 3.10
CA LEU A 173 -22.35 -2.35 1.97
C LEU A 173 -21.44 -3.36 1.26
N PRO A 174 -21.35 -3.39 -0.08
CA PRO A 174 -22.13 -2.62 -1.05
C PRO A 174 -23.62 -3.00 -0.99
N SER A 175 -24.50 -2.04 -1.25
CA SER A 175 -25.94 -2.30 -1.36
C SER A 175 -26.14 -3.34 -2.45
N ALA A 176 -26.72 -4.48 -2.09
CA ALA A 176 -27.09 -5.49 -3.07
C ALA A 176 -28.11 -4.88 -4.04
N SER A 177 -27.66 -4.59 -5.28
CA SER A 177 -28.51 -4.38 -6.45
C SER A 177 -28.02 -5.24 -7.61
#